data_AF-A0A8K1D0P7-F1
#
_entry.id   AF-A0A8K1D0P7-F1
#
_cell.length_a   1.000
_cell.length_b   1.000
_cell.length_c   1.000
_cell.angle_alpha   90.00
_cell.angle_beta   90.00
_cell.angle_gamma   90.00
#
_symmetry.space_group_name_H-M   'P 1'
#
loop_
_entity.id
_entity.type
_entity.pdbx_description
1 polymer ?
#
loop_
_entity_poly.entity_id
_entity_poly.type
_entity_poly.pdbx_seq_one_letter_code
_entity_poly.pdbx_strand_id
1 'polypeptide(L)'
;MRPLFLYAPNLKRYESEYLSSSNGWKAISVTGTYCAFNCKHCGRRVLESMIDGSNLYKIEEELSKAIARGDKGIILSGGSTSRGDVPIWKYSKLLSKYSDRLTIIAHTGVIKNEEIAQKFKESGVKIALLDMVGDNETINSVLGQPFTVDDYLNSFRYLKKVGIRVAPHVIIGLSKKGIEGDLEAIRLLKEVNPDALIIVGL
;
A
#
# COMPACT_ATOMS: atom_id res chain seq x y z
N MET A 1 -15.17 18.07 19.56
CA MET A 1 -14.24 16.95 19.27
C MET A 1 -14.42 16.54 17.82
N ARG A 2 -13.32 16.29 17.08
CA ARG A 2 -13.42 15.65 15.76
C ARG A 2 -13.68 14.15 15.96
N PRO A 3 -14.57 13.51 15.17
CA PRO A 3 -14.77 12.07 15.24
C PRO A 3 -13.49 11.31 14.87
N LEU A 4 -13.17 10.26 15.64
CA LEU A 4 -12.09 9.31 15.33
C LEU A 4 -12.71 8.11 14.61
N PHE A 5 -12.28 7.85 13.38
CA PHE A 5 -12.67 6.65 12.63
C PHE A 5 -11.57 5.61 12.74
N LEU A 6 -11.93 4.41 13.20
CA LEU A 6 -11.02 3.26 13.29
C LEU A 6 -11.41 2.23 12.24
N TYR A 7 -10.41 1.73 11.50
CA TYR A 7 -10.56 0.69 10.49
C TYR A 7 -9.60 -0.45 10.82
N ALA A 8 -10.04 -1.69 10.63
CA ALA A 8 -9.23 -2.87 10.88
C ALA A 8 -8.92 -3.62 9.57
N PRO A 9 -7.64 -3.86 9.21
CA PRO A 9 -7.26 -4.42 7.92
C PRO A 9 -7.49 -5.93 7.85
N ASN A 10 -7.90 -6.46 6.70
CA ASN A 10 -8.21 -7.89 6.53
C ASN A 10 -6.99 -8.81 6.26
N LEU A 11 -5.78 -8.37 6.60
CA LEU A 11 -4.57 -9.16 6.34
C LEU A 11 -4.34 -10.25 7.40
N LYS A 12 -4.85 -10.05 8.62
CA LYS A 12 -4.87 -11.05 9.69
C LYS A 12 -6.33 -11.39 10.02
N ARG A 13 -6.60 -12.67 10.33
CA ARG A 13 -7.93 -13.10 10.77
C ARG A 13 -8.19 -12.57 12.18
N TYR A 14 -9.32 -11.92 12.38
CA TYR A 14 -9.84 -11.54 13.68
C TYR A 14 -11.37 -11.59 13.64
N GLU A 15 -11.97 -11.83 14.80
CA GLU A 15 -13.41 -11.84 15.00
C GLU A 15 -13.70 -11.39 16.42
N SER A 16 -14.57 -10.40 16.54
CA SER A 16 -15.06 -9.81 17.78
C SER A 16 -16.53 -9.45 17.62
N GLU A 17 -17.20 -9.09 18.71
CA GLU A 17 -18.60 -8.63 18.67
C GLU A 17 -18.82 -7.40 17.75
N TYR A 18 -17.77 -6.60 17.52
CA TYR A 18 -17.87 -5.33 16.79
C TYR A 18 -17.28 -5.39 15.38
N LEU A 19 -16.30 -6.27 15.15
CA LEU A 19 -15.50 -6.31 13.93
C LEU A 19 -15.14 -7.75 13.59
N SER A 20 -15.30 -8.11 12.31
CA SER A 20 -14.81 -9.37 11.75
C SER A 20 -14.06 -9.11 10.48
N SER A 21 -12.95 -9.83 10.29
CA SER A 21 -12.17 -9.76 9.07
C SER A 21 -12.87 -10.47 7.90
N SER A 22 -13.92 -11.26 8.13
CA SER A 22 -14.61 -12.04 7.08
C SER A 22 -15.16 -11.19 5.92
N ASN A 23 -15.49 -9.92 6.17
CA ASN A 23 -16.14 -9.02 5.22
C ASN A 23 -15.19 -8.02 4.54
N GLY A 24 -13.88 -8.06 4.81
CA GLY A 24 -12.93 -7.11 4.24
C GLY A 24 -12.43 -7.51 2.84
N TRP A 25 -11.97 -6.54 2.05
CA TRP A 25 -11.38 -6.84 0.74
C TRP A 25 -10.03 -7.55 0.89
N LYS A 26 -9.86 -8.66 0.17
CA LYS A 26 -8.58 -9.37 0.11
C LYS A 26 -7.60 -8.61 -0.79
N ALA A 27 -6.33 -8.63 -0.41
CA ALA A 27 -5.26 -8.04 -1.22
C ALA A 27 -4.90 -8.95 -2.41
N ILE A 28 -4.74 -8.34 -3.57
CA ILE A 28 -4.30 -8.98 -4.81
C ILE A 28 -2.87 -8.51 -5.10
N SER A 29 -1.93 -9.45 -5.19
CA SER A 29 -0.54 -9.14 -5.55
C SER A 29 -0.35 -9.13 -7.07
N VAL A 30 0.01 -7.98 -7.62
CA VAL A 30 0.27 -7.83 -9.07
C VAL A 30 1.63 -8.37 -9.50
N THR A 31 2.44 -8.86 -8.55
CA THR A 31 3.75 -9.50 -8.79
C THR A 31 3.80 -10.93 -8.25
N GLY A 32 2.67 -11.48 -7.81
CA GLY A 32 2.63 -12.77 -7.11
C GLY A 32 3.48 -12.70 -5.84
N THR A 33 4.43 -13.63 -5.69
CA THR A 33 5.35 -13.66 -4.53
C THR A 33 6.69 -12.98 -4.78
N TYR A 34 6.90 -12.38 -5.96
CA TYR A 34 8.16 -11.72 -6.29
C TYR A 34 8.26 -10.33 -5.65
N CYS A 35 9.41 -10.04 -5.03
CA CYS A 35 9.84 -8.71 -4.58
C CYS A 35 11.36 -8.56 -4.75
N ALA A 36 11.82 -7.47 -5.36
CA ALA A 36 13.23 -7.25 -5.64
C ALA A 36 14.09 -7.12 -4.38
N PHE A 37 13.55 -6.53 -3.30
CA PHE A 37 14.33 -6.25 -2.09
C PHE A 37 14.44 -7.42 -1.11
N ASN A 38 13.45 -8.33 -1.09
CA ASN A 38 13.41 -9.48 -0.18
C ASN A 38 13.90 -9.16 1.24
N CYS A 39 13.33 -8.10 1.83
CA CYS A 39 13.88 -7.49 3.02
C CYS A 39 13.88 -8.41 4.25
N LYS A 40 14.68 -8.07 5.26
CA LYS A 40 14.76 -8.81 6.52
C LYS A 40 13.47 -8.74 7.33
N HIS A 41 12.61 -7.75 7.06
CA HIS A 41 11.35 -7.58 7.75
C HIS A 41 10.33 -8.67 7.38
N CYS A 42 9.98 -8.79 6.09
CA CYS A 42 8.94 -9.73 5.67
C CYS A 42 9.46 -10.96 4.93
N GLY A 43 10.66 -10.89 4.33
CA GLY A 43 11.22 -11.99 3.53
C GLY A 43 10.26 -12.51 2.46
N ARG A 44 9.44 -11.63 1.86
CA ARG A 44 8.34 -11.93 0.92
C ARG A 44 7.14 -12.70 1.49
N ARG A 45 7.16 -13.13 2.75
CA ARG A 45 6.07 -13.94 3.34
C ARG A 45 4.71 -13.26 3.33
N VAL A 46 4.68 -11.93 3.39
CA VAL A 46 3.43 -11.17 3.30
C VAL A 46 2.73 -11.36 1.94
N LEU A 47 3.47 -11.63 0.87
CA LEU A 47 2.92 -11.82 -0.47
C LEU A 47 2.28 -13.20 -0.63
N GLU A 48 2.72 -14.19 0.16
CA GLU A 48 2.22 -15.57 0.11
C GLU A 48 0.76 -15.68 0.57
N SER A 49 0.28 -14.74 1.38
CA SER A 49 -1.13 -14.69 1.82
C SER A 49 -2.03 -13.90 0.87
N MET A 50 -1.47 -13.25 -0.15
CA MET A 50 -2.23 -12.46 -1.13
C MET A 50 -2.75 -13.32 -2.27
N ILE A 51 -3.85 -12.89 -2.87
CA ILE A 51 -4.34 -13.51 -4.10
C ILE A 51 -3.36 -13.20 -5.24
N ASP A 52 -3.00 -14.20 -6.02
CA ASP A 52 -2.08 -14.03 -7.14
C ASP A 52 -2.77 -13.35 -8.33
N GLY A 53 -2.43 -12.08 -8.58
CA GLY A 53 -2.83 -11.28 -9.74
C GLY A 53 -1.65 -10.94 -10.65
N SER A 54 -0.62 -11.79 -10.70
CA SER A 54 0.66 -11.52 -11.38
C SER A 54 0.62 -11.38 -12.90
N ASN A 55 -0.53 -11.61 -13.54
CA ASN A 55 -0.72 -11.41 -14.97
C ASN A 55 -2.13 -10.91 -15.28
N LEU A 56 -2.32 -10.44 -16.52
CA LEU A 56 -3.56 -9.82 -16.99
C LEU A 56 -4.79 -10.70 -16.78
N TYR A 57 -4.70 -12.00 -17.08
CA TYR A 57 -5.83 -12.92 -16.92
C TYR A 57 -6.23 -13.05 -15.45
N LYS A 58 -5.27 -13.30 -14.56
CA LYS A 58 -5.53 -13.50 -13.13
C LYS A 58 -6.14 -12.26 -12.47
N ILE A 59 -5.58 -11.08 -12.74
CA ILE A 59 -6.11 -9.85 -12.14
C ILE A 59 -7.50 -9.50 -12.69
N GLU A 60 -7.77 -9.72 -13.98
CA GLU A 60 -9.09 -9.50 -14.58
C GLU A 60 -10.15 -10.45 -14.02
N GLU A 61 -9.78 -11.70 -13.80
CA GLU A 61 -10.63 -12.71 -13.14
C GLU A 61 -11.03 -12.25 -11.73
N GLU A 62 -10.07 -11.80 -10.91
CA GLU A 62 -10.35 -11.35 -9.55
C GLU A 62 -11.18 -10.06 -9.49
N LEU A 63 -10.95 -9.12 -10.41
CA LEU A 63 -11.80 -7.93 -10.56
C LEU A 63 -13.26 -8.32 -10.87
N SER A 64 -13.44 -9.28 -11.76
CA SER A 64 -14.76 -9.76 -12.18
C SER A 64 -15.47 -10.50 -11.03
N LYS A 65 -14.74 -11.36 -10.29
CA LYS A 65 -15.24 -12.01 -9.08
C LYS A 65 -15.63 -11.01 -8.00
N ALA A 66 -14.86 -9.95 -7.80
CA ALA A 66 -15.17 -8.91 -6.82
C ALA A 66 -16.52 -8.23 -7.13
N ILE A 67 -16.76 -7.88 -8.39
CA ILE A 67 -18.06 -7.33 -8.82
C ILE A 67 -19.19 -8.35 -8.60
N ALA A 68 -18.98 -9.61 -8.98
CA ALA A 68 -19.99 -10.66 -8.84
C ALA A 68 -20.37 -10.92 -7.37
N ARG A 69 -19.43 -10.76 -6.43
CA ARG A 69 -19.69 -10.83 -4.98
C ARG A 69 -20.36 -9.57 -4.42
N GLY A 70 -20.44 -8.49 -5.18
CA GLY A 70 -20.96 -7.20 -4.73
C GLY A 70 -19.96 -6.35 -3.94
N ASP A 71 -18.66 -6.67 -4.03
CA ASP A 71 -17.60 -5.91 -3.37
C ASP A 71 -17.62 -4.45 -3.85
N LYS A 72 -17.41 -3.48 -2.94
CA LYS A 72 -17.36 -2.04 -3.28
C LYS A 72 -15.96 -1.56 -3.68
N GLY A 73 -14.97 -2.43 -3.58
CA GLY A 73 -13.59 -2.10 -3.86
C GLY A 73 -12.66 -3.30 -3.75
N ILE A 74 -11.40 -3.04 -4.05
CA ILE A 74 -10.31 -4.02 -4.05
C ILE A 74 -9.04 -3.37 -3.52
N ILE A 75 -8.13 -4.21 -3.02
CA ILE A 75 -6.80 -3.79 -2.59
C ILE A 75 -5.78 -4.42 -3.54
N LEU A 76 -5.07 -3.60 -4.29
CA LEU A 76 -3.93 -3.99 -5.09
C LEU A 76 -2.64 -3.78 -4.30
N SER A 77 -1.75 -4.76 -4.36
CA SER A 77 -0.45 -4.70 -3.72
C SER A 77 0.54 -5.51 -4.55
N GLY A 78 1.69 -5.81 -3.98
CA GLY A 78 2.72 -6.66 -4.57
C GLY A 78 4.08 -6.33 -4.02
N GLY A 79 5.06 -7.10 -4.45
CA GLY A 79 6.46 -6.79 -4.19
C GLY A 79 6.94 -5.61 -5.04
N SER A 80 7.82 -4.81 -4.45
CA SER A 80 8.47 -3.73 -5.17
C SER A 80 9.39 -4.25 -6.26
N THR A 81 9.46 -3.51 -7.37
CA THR A 81 10.53 -3.66 -8.35
C THR A 81 11.84 -3.11 -7.78
N SER A 82 12.96 -3.31 -8.50
CA SER A 82 14.25 -2.70 -8.15
C SER A 82 14.23 -1.17 -8.12
N ARG A 83 13.21 -0.53 -8.71
CA ARG A 83 13.01 0.92 -8.65
C ARG A 83 12.20 1.38 -7.44
N GLY A 84 11.67 0.49 -6.63
CA GLY A 84 10.89 0.84 -5.42
C GLY A 84 9.37 0.75 -5.61
N ASP A 85 8.87 0.95 -6.83
CA ASP A 85 7.44 0.93 -7.15
C ASP A 85 6.88 -0.49 -7.18
N VAL A 86 5.61 -0.64 -6.83
CA VAL A 86 4.80 -1.82 -7.17
C VAL A 86 4.16 -1.54 -8.53
N PRO A 87 4.35 -2.40 -9.55
CA PRO A 87 4.07 -2.04 -10.94
C PRO A 87 2.58 -2.14 -11.33
N ILE A 88 1.68 -1.64 -10.48
CA ILE A 88 0.22 -1.65 -10.67
C ILE A 88 -0.19 -0.88 -11.92
N TRP A 89 0.53 0.20 -12.23
CA TRP A 89 0.31 1.03 -13.42
C TRP A 89 0.39 0.28 -14.75
N LYS A 90 1.05 -0.89 -14.79
CA LYS A 90 1.08 -1.76 -15.97
C LYS A 90 -0.31 -2.27 -16.36
N TYR A 91 -1.22 -2.31 -15.40
CA TYR A 91 -2.60 -2.74 -15.57
C TYR A 91 -3.57 -1.57 -15.77
N SER A 92 -3.08 -0.34 -15.94
CA SER A 92 -3.87 0.89 -16.07
C SER A 92 -5.07 0.76 -17.02
N LYS A 93 -4.84 0.30 -18.26
CA LYS A 93 -5.89 0.12 -19.27
C LYS A 93 -6.96 -0.89 -18.85
N LEU A 94 -6.60 -1.92 -18.08
CA LEU A 94 -7.57 -2.87 -17.54
C LEU A 94 -8.32 -2.24 -16.38
N LEU A 95 -7.60 -1.71 -15.39
CA LEU A 95 -8.15 -1.17 -14.15
C LEU A 95 -9.11 0.00 -14.39
N SER A 96 -8.84 0.86 -15.38
CA SER A 96 -9.73 1.96 -15.74
C SER A 96 -11.15 1.49 -16.09
N LYS A 97 -11.30 0.33 -16.75
CA LYS A 97 -12.61 -0.28 -17.08
C LYS A 97 -13.42 -0.71 -15.85
N TYR A 98 -12.77 -0.85 -14.70
CA TYR A 98 -13.38 -1.29 -13.44
C TYR A 98 -13.49 -0.16 -12.43
N SER A 99 -12.76 0.93 -12.61
CA SER A 99 -12.64 2.03 -11.64
C SER A 99 -13.94 2.77 -11.33
N ASP A 100 -14.93 2.74 -12.23
CA ASP A 100 -16.27 3.29 -11.96
C ASP A 100 -17.16 2.36 -11.12
N ARG A 101 -16.81 1.07 -11.03
CA ARG A 101 -17.59 0.03 -10.34
C ARG A 101 -16.94 -0.41 -9.03
N LEU A 102 -15.63 -0.31 -8.92
CA LEU A 102 -14.83 -0.69 -7.76
C LEU A 102 -13.95 0.47 -7.32
N THR A 103 -13.92 0.74 -6.01
CA THR A 103 -12.88 1.58 -5.43
C THR A 103 -11.55 0.82 -5.42
N ILE A 104 -10.55 1.33 -6.13
CA ILE A 104 -9.22 0.74 -6.17
C ILE A 104 -8.33 1.42 -5.13
N ILE A 105 -7.87 0.64 -4.15
CA ILE A 105 -6.83 1.02 -3.18
C ILE A 105 -5.54 0.30 -3.57
N ALA A 106 -4.40 0.97 -3.53
CA ALA A 106 -3.15 0.39 -4.00
C ALA A 106 -1.99 0.64 -3.05
N HIS A 107 -1.23 -0.39 -2.70
CA HIS A 107 0.12 -0.20 -2.16
C HIS A 107 1.07 0.14 -3.31
N THR A 108 1.60 1.35 -3.34
CA THR A 108 2.30 1.87 -4.52
C THR A 108 3.79 1.56 -4.53
N GLY A 109 4.36 1.28 -3.37
CA GLY A 109 5.82 1.36 -3.21
C GLY A 109 6.31 2.81 -3.34
N VAL A 110 7.62 3.00 -3.39
CA VAL A 110 8.25 4.32 -3.51
C VAL A 110 8.00 4.91 -4.90
N ILE A 111 7.50 6.13 -4.97
CA ILE A 111 7.20 6.88 -6.18
C ILE A 111 8.28 7.94 -6.41
N LYS A 112 9.04 7.78 -7.49
CA LYS A 112 10.23 8.61 -7.77
C LYS A 112 9.92 9.98 -8.36
N ASN A 113 8.79 10.13 -9.05
CA ASN A 113 8.41 11.36 -9.73
C ASN A 113 6.90 11.43 -9.98
N GLU A 114 6.46 12.60 -10.41
CA GLU A 114 5.06 12.89 -10.72
C GLU A 114 4.52 12.09 -11.92
N GLU A 115 5.37 11.74 -12.90
CA GLU A 115 4.96 10.92 -14.05
C GLU A 115 4.48 9.53 -13.59
N ILE A 116 5.19 8.89 -12.66
CA ILE A 116 4.75 7.61 -12.10
C ILE A 116 3.45 7.80 -11.31
N ALA A 117 3.34 8.85 -10.49
CA ALA A 117 2.11 9.15 -9.75
C ALA A 117 0.90 9.31 -10.70
N GLN A 118 1.09 10.01 -11.82
CA GLN A 118 0.07 10.19 -12.85
C GLN A 118 -0.39 8.86 -13.45
N LYS A 119 0.53 7.91 -13.68
CA LYS A 119 0.15 6.56 -14.15
C LYS A 119 -0.71 5.80 -13.13
N PHE A 120 -0.49 5.98 -11.82
CA PHE A 120 -1.39 5.43 -10.80
C PHE A 120 -2.78 6.09 -10.87
N LYS A 121 -2.84 7.40 -11.07
CA LYS A 121 -4.09 8.14 -11.20
C LYS A 121 -4.90 7.65 -12.41
N GLU A 122 -4.25 7.51 -13.56
CA GLU A 122 -4.85 6.99 -14.80
C GLU A 122 -5.29 5.53 -14.68
N SER A 123 -4.69 4.77 -13.77
CA SER A 123 -5.11 3.40 -13.44
C SER A 123 -6.39 3.35 -12.60
N GLY A 124 -6.97 4.50 -12.25
CA GLY A 124 -8.17 4.57 -11.41
C GLY A 124 -7.90 4.35 -9.92
N VAL A 125 -6.64 4.39 -9.48
CA VAL A 125 -6.30 4.30 -8.06
C VAL A 125 -6.85 5.53 -7.32
N LYS A 126 -7.69 5.27 -6.31
CA LYS A 126 -8.35 6.32 -5.52
C LYS A 126 -7.64 6.62 -4.21
N ILE A 127 -6.98 5.60 -3.63
CA ILE A 127 -6.24 5.70 -2.38
C ILE A 127 -4.92 4.95 -2.54
N ALA A 128 -3.82 5.62 -2.24
CA ALA A 128 -2.49 5.05 -2.25
C ALA A 128 -2.02 4.77 -0.82
N LEU A 129 -1.45 3.58 -0.63
CA LEU A 129 -0.83 3.11 0.59
C LEU A 129 0.68 2.98 0.35
N LEU A 130 1.46 3.35 1.35
CA LEU A 130 2.91 3.14 1.38
C LEU A 130 3.34 3.10 2.84
N ASP A 131 4.16 2.12 3.18
CA ASP A 131 4.79 2.05 4.50
C ASP A 131 5.77 3.23 4.67
N MET A 132 5.67 3.95 5.78
CA MET A 132 6.53 5.07 6.15
C MET A 132 7.52 4.64 7.23
N VAL A 133 8.80 4.91 7.00
CA VAL A 133 9.88 4.68 7.95
C VAL A 133 10.59 6.00 8.23
N GLY A 134 10.78 6.32 9.51
CA GLY A 134 11.29 7.62 9.95
C GLY A 134 12.81 7.76 9.94
N ASP A 135 13.56 6.73 9.55
CA ASP A 135 15.02 6.74 9.58
C ASP A 135 15.68 5.96 8.44
N ASN A 136 16.74 6.54 7.88
CA ASN A 136 17.49 5.96 6.76
C ASN A 136 18.21 4.65 7.13
N GLU A 137 18.57 4.46 8.40
CA GLU A 137 19.28 3.26 8.85
C GLU A 137 18.39 2.03 8.71
N THR A 138 17.12 2.13 9.11
CA THR A 138 16.12 1.06 8.97
C THR A 138 15.80 0.79 7.50
N ILE A 139 15.59 1.84 6.69
CA ILE A 139 15.35 1.69 5.24
C ILE A 139 16.51 0.94 4.57
N ASN A 140 17.76 1.29 4.88
CA ASN A 140 18.92 0.65 4.29
C ASN A 140 19.16 -0.77 4.84
N SER A 141 19.19 -0.95 6.16
CA SER A 141 19.71 -2.18 6.79
C SER A 141 18.66 -3.27 7.01
N VAL A 142 17.38 -2.88 7.15
CA VAL A 142 16.24 -3.79 7.34
C VAL A 142 15.50 -3.98 6.02
N LEU A 143 15.10 -2.87 5.37
CA LEU A 143 14.36 -2.93 4.11
C LEU A 143 15.25 -3.22 2.90
N GLY A 144 16.56 -2.96 2.99
CA GLY A 144 17.50 -3.22 1.89
C GLY A 144 17.27 -2.28 0.70
N GLN A 145 16.67 -1.12 0.94
CA GLN A 145 16.25 -0.22 -0.13
C GLN A 145 17.25 0.93 -0.31
N PRO A 146 17.58 1.31 -1.57
CA PRO A 146 18.48 2.42 -1.87
C PRO A 146 17.73 3.76 -1.87
N PHE A 147 16.92 4.01 -0.82
CA PHE A 147 16.07 5.19 -0.69
C PHE A 147 16.28 5.85 0.66
N THR A 148 15.80 7.08 0.76
CA THR A 148 15.84 7.92 1.95
C THR A 148 14.43 8.17 2.50
N VAL A 149 14.35 8.67 3.72
CA VAL A 149 13.11 9.19 4.32
C VAL A 149 12.44 10.23 3.40
N ASP A 150 13.23 11.09 2.75
CA ASP A 150 12.70 12.08 1.83
C ASP A 150 12.08 11.48 0.57
N ASP A 151 12.62 10.36 0.05
CA ASP A 151 12.01 9.65 -1.08
C ASP A 151 10.61 9.11 -0.73
N TYR A 152 10.44 8.63 0.50
CA TYR A 152 9.15 8.17 1.01
C TYR A 152 8.18 9.34 1.15
N LEU A 153 8.61 10.46 1.76
CA LEU A 153 7.78 11.66 1.87
C LEU A 153 7.39 12.23 0.51
N ASN A 154 8.35 12.30 -0.42
CA ASN A 154 8.13 12.77 -1.78
C ASN A 154 7.14 11.88 -2.52
N SER A 155 7.12 10.57 -2.25
CA SER A 155 6.12 9.67 -2.83
C SER A 155 4.70 10.13 -2.52
N PHE A 156 4.42 10.48 -1.26
CA PHE A 156 3.12 11.02 -0.86
C PHE A 156 2.84 12.39 -1.51
N ARG A 157 3.85 13.28 -1.58
CA ARG A 157 3.71 14.59 -2.23
C ARG A 157 3.31 14.45 -3.71
N TYR A 158 3.97 13.57 -4.46
CA TYR A 158 3.65 13.31 -5.86
C TYR A 158 2.24 12.74 -6.04
N LEU A 159 1.87 11.75 -5.23
CA LEU A 159 0.53 11.13 -5.27
C LEU A 159 -0.58 12.14 -4.96
N LYS A 160 -0.38 13.00 -3.95
CA LYS A 160 -1.34 14.04 -3.61
C LYS A 160 -1.46 15.10 -4.71
N LYS A 161 -0.34 15.48 -5.34
CA LYS A 161 -0.33 16.48 -6.42
C LYS A 161 -1.21 16.06 -7.61
N VAL A 162 -1.28 14.76 -7.92
CA VAL A 162 -2.17 14.22 -8.96
C VAL A 162 -3.58 13.88 -8.44
N GLY A 163 -3.91 14.29 -7.22
CA GLY A 163 -5.23 14.13 -6.62
C GLY A 163 -5.57 12.70 -6.21
N ILE A 164 -4.57 11.91 -5.79
CA ILE A 164 -4.77 10.62 -5.11
C ILE A 164 -4.74 10.86 -3.60
N ARG A 165 -5.69 10.27 -2.87
CA ARG A 165 -5.69 10.29 -1.41
C ARG A 165 -4.60 9.36 -0.88
N VAL A 166 -3.91 9.75 0.18
CA VAL A 166 -2.81 8.96 0.74
C VAL A 166 -3.12 8.49 2.15
N ALA A 167 -2.88 7.21 2.40
CA ALA A 167 -3.02 6.57 3.69
C ALA A 167 -1.74 5.78 4.02
N PRO A 168 -0.67 6.45 4.51
CA PRO A 168 0.55 5.80 4.94
C PRO A 168 0.32 4.76 6.03
N HIS A 169 1.15 3.72 6.03
CA HIS A 169 1.26 2.79 7.17
C HIS A 169 2.51 3.11 7.99
N VAL A 170 2.39 3.12 9.31
CA VAL A 170 3.56 3.10 10.21
C VAL A 170 3.56 1.77 10.93
N ILE A 171 4.63 0.99 10.74
CA ILE A 171 4.81 -0.31 11.39
C ILE A 171 5.55 -0.10 12.71
N ILE A 172 4.85 -0.31 13.82
CA ILE A 172 5.42 -0.16 15.16
C ILE A 172 6.36 -1.34 15.44
N GLY A 173 7.57 -1.04 15.88
CA GLY A 173 8.64 -1.99 16.15
C GLY A 173 9.52 -2.30 14.93
N LEU A 174 9.30 -1.65 13.77
CA LEU A 174 10.15 -1.83 12.60
C LEU A 174 11.47 -1.05 12.72
N SER A 175 11.41 0.17 13.28
CA SER A 175 12.59 1.03 13.36
C SER A 175 13.69 0.43 14.25
N LYS A 176 14.93 0.47 13.76
CA LYS A 176 16.12 0.17 14.57
C LYS A 176 16.37 1.17 15.69
N LYS A 177 15.73 2.35 15.63
CA LYS A 177 15.74 3.34 16.72
C LYS A 177 14.65 3.07 17.76
N GLY A 178 13.91 1.96 17.63
CA GLY A 178 12.78 1.64 18.48
C GLY A 178 11.62 2.62 18.31
N ILE A 179 10.84 2.80 19.38
CA ILE A 179 9.61 3.61 19.35
C ILE A 179 9.85 5.06 18.91
N GLU A 180 11.02 5.63 19.20
CA GLU A 180 11.36 6.99 18.77
C GLU A 180 11.41 7.12 17.25
N GLY A 181 11.91 6.10 16.55
CA GLY A 181 11.90 6.10 15.09
C GLY A 181 10.51 5.93 14.48
N ASP A 182 9.65 5.15 15.14
CA ASP A 182 8.25 4.99 14.72
C ASP A 182 7.45 6.28 14.95
N LEU A 183 7.67 6.96 16.08
CA LEU A 183 7.08 8.27 16.38
C LEU A 183 7.59 9.36 15.44
N GLU A 184 8.87 9.30 15.06
CA GLU A 184 9.45 10.20 14.07
C GLU A 184 8.78 10.04 12.70
N ALA A 185 8.50 8.80 12.27
CA ALA A 185 7.72 8.56 11.04
C ALA A 185 6.35 9.27 11.10
N ILE A 186 5.65 9.17 12.23
CA ILE A 186 4.35 9.86 12.43
C ILE A 186 4.52 11.38 12.43
N ARG A 187 5.60 11.91 13.03
CA ARG A 187 5.90 13.35 13.05
C ARG A 187 6.11 13.88 11.63
N LEU A 188 6.91 13.19 10.82
CA LEU A 188 7.22 13.56 9.43
C LEU A 188 5.98 13.55 8.53
N LEU A 189 5.05 12.62 8.76
CA LEU A 189 3.81 12.56 7.98
C LEU A 189 2.94 13.81 8.12
N LYS A 190 3.14 14.64 9.16
CA LYS A 190 2.47 15.96 9.25
C LYS A 190 2.78 16.85 8.05
N GLU A 191 3.97 16.73 7.46
CA GLU A 191 4.40 17.54 6.31
C GLU A 191 3.61 17.24 5.03
N VAL A 192 3.03 16.04 4.93
CA VAL A 192 2.26 15.62 3.76
C VAL A 192 0.76 15.62 4.01
N ASN A 193 0.33 15.84 5.27
CA ASN A 193 -1.07 15.93 5.70
C ASN A 193 -1.94 14.79 5.15
N PRO A 194 -1.69 13.53 5.54
CA PRO A 194 -2.35 12.37 4.94
C PRO A 194 -3.86 12.35 5.20
N ASP A 195 -4.60 11.69 4.32
CA ASP A 195 -6.06 11.55 4.43
C ASP A 195 -6.48 10.57 5.53
N ALA A 196 -5.61 9.62 5.84
CA ALA A 196 -5.72 8.70 6.97
C ALA A 196 -4.31 8.25 7.41
N LEU A 197 -4.18 7.80 8.65
CA LEU A 197 -2.96 7.15 9.13
C LEU A 197 -3.34 5.73 9.57
N ILE A 198 -2.57 4.75 9.14
CA ILE A 198 -2.74 3.37 9.56
C ILE A 198 -1.54 2.97 10.39
N ILE A 199 -1.80 2.38 11.56
CA ILE A 199 -0.76 1.86 12.44
C ILE A 199 -0.83 0.34 12.42
N VAL A 200 0.32 -0.29 12.21
CA VAL A 200 0.46 -1.75 12.15
C VAL A 200 1.34 -2.19 13.30
N GLY A 201 0.78 -2.98 14.22
CA GLY A 201 1.56 -3.64 15.27
C GLY A 201 2.18 -4.94 14.77
N LEU A 202 3.46 -5.16 15.05
CA LEU A 202 4.17 -6.40 14.76
C LEU A 202 3.71 -7.55 15.66
#